data_AF-A0A1P8F9E4-F1
#
_entry.id   AF-A0A1P8F9E4-F1
#
_cell.length_a   1.000
_cell.length_b   1.000
_cell.length_c   1.000
_cell.angle_alpha   90.00
_cell.angle_beta   90.00
_cell.angle_gamma   90.00
#
_symmetry.space_group_name_H-M   'P 1'
#
loop_
_entity.id
_entity.type
_entity.pdbx_description
1 polymer ?
#
loop_
_entity_poly.entity_id
_entity_poly.type
_entity_poly.pdbx_seq_one_letter_code
_entity_poly.pdbx_strand_id
1 'polypeptide(L)'
;MVVPLKPKKGGFLRPFGCGWFIREYLSGRAPHGSPEIDPDIGAPQSEIFRSYKLALINEHSMDLAIRKAEKLAKKEGKPISPDQIDELFQKYVSQTPYKTIACRYHSFVVYFSMLTRLGWVELTGNTEPSAFQDNFPPGQPRKYYHLTKAGHDAGDSAWANPQKA
;
A
#
# COMPACT_ATOMS: atom_id res chain seq x y z
N MET A 1 40.01 -11.90 1.84
CA MET A 1 38.93 -11.81 0.83
C MET A 1 37.65 -11.43 1.54
N VAL A 2 37.06 -10.27 1.23
CA VAL A 2 35.78 -9.85 1.83
C VAL A 2 34.67 -10.46 0.98
N VAL A 3 33.93 -11.42 1.55
CA VAL A 3 32.76 -11.99 0.86
C VAL A 3 31.65 -10.94 0.90
N PRO A 4 31.15 -10.47 -0.25
CA PRO A 4 30.03 -9.54 -0.26
C PRO A 4 28.79 -10.24 0.33
N LEU A 5 28.28 -9.70 1.44
CA LEU A 5 27.02 -10.10 2.07
C LEU A 5 25.84 -9.70 1.16
N LYS A 6 25.63 -10.49 0.10
CA LYS A 6 24.51 -10.34 -0.82
C LYS A 6 23.71 -11.64 -0.81
N PRO A 7 22.38 -11.58 -0.62
CA PRO A 7 21.57 -12.79 -0.59
C PRO A 7 21.56 -13.46 -1.98
N LYS A 8 21.59 -14.81 -2.01
CA LYS A 8 21.61 -15.61 -3.25
C LYS A 8 20.33 -15.50 -4.08
N LYS A 9 19.22 -15.12 -3.42
CA LYS A 9 17.94 -14.75 -4.03
C LYS A 9 17.58 -13.37 -3.48
N GLY A 10 16.96 -12.53 -4.31
CA GLY A 10 16.76 -11.09 -4.05
C GLY A 10 16.33 -10.74 -2.61
N GLY A 11 16.77 -9.58 -2.14
CA GLY A 11 16.38 -9.04 -0.84
C GLY A 11 14.87 -8.80 -0.73
N PHE A 12 14.41 -8.39 0.46
CA PHE A 12 13.02 -8.03 0.71
C PHE A 12 12.56 -6.90 -0.23
N LEU A 13 12.13 -7.23 -1.45
CA LEU A 13 11.48 -6.29 -2.35
C LEU A 13 10.11 -5.99 -1.77
N ARG A 14 10.00 -4.86 -1.08
CA ARG A 14 8.71 -4.18 -0.98
C ARG A 14 8.47 -3.52 -2.33
N PRO A 15 7.34 -3.80 -3.01
CA PRO A 15 7.07 -3.28 -4.34
C PRO A 15 7.05 -1.74 -4.34
N PHE A 16 6.64 -1.14 -3.23
CA PHE A 16 6.65 0.31 -3.01
C PHE A 16 6.65 0.65 -1.51
N GLY A 17 6.93 1.91 -1.19
CA GLY A 17 6.95 2.43 0.18
C GLY A 17 5.58 2.93 0.67
N CYS A 18 5.34 2.88 1.97
CA CYS A 18 4.10 3.36 2.60
C CYS A 18 3.88 4.87 2.37
N GLY A 19 4.92 5.69 2.58
CA GLY A 19 4.85 7.13 2.38
C GLY A 19 4.53 7.50 0.94
N TRP A 20 5.29 6.92 0.00
CA TRP A 20 5.03 7.09 -1.43
C TRP A 20 3.58 6.72 -1.78
N PHE A 21 3.08 5.55 -1.34
CA PHE A 21 1.71 5.15 -1.62
C PHE A 21 0.69 6.16 -1.09
N ILE A 22 0.85 6.63 0.15
CA ILE A 22 -0.05 7.62 0.76
C ILE A 22 -0.05 8.91 -0.06
N ARG A 23 1.14 9.39 -0.47
CA ARG A 23 1.26 10.59 -1.30
C ARG A 23 0.54 10.44 -2.64
N GLU A 24 0.82 9.36 -3.38
CA GLU A 24 0.20 9.16 -4.70
C GLU A 24 -1.31 8.94 -4.59
N TYR A 25 -1.77 8.20 -3.57
CA TYR A 25 -3.18 7.96 -3.31
C TYR A 25 -3.93 9.26 -2.98
N LEU A 26 -3.40 10.05 -2.06
CA LEU A 26 -4.00 11.33 -1.68
C LEU A 26 -3.86 12.41 -2.75
N SER A 27 -2.94 12.25 -3.70
CA SER A 27 -2.86 13.09 -4.90
C SER A 27 -3.84 12.67 -6.00
N GLY A 28 -4.72 11.68 -5.75
CA GLY A 28 -5.70 11.19 -6.71
C GLY A 28 -5.11 10.33 -7.84
N ARG A 29 -3.89 9.81 -7.71
CA ARG A 29 -3.19 9.10 -8.81
C ARG A 29 -3.45 7.58 -8.85
N ALA A 30 -4.34 7.07 -8.01
CA ALA A 30 -4.76 5.67 -8.00
C ALA A 30 -3.58 4.63 -8.02
N PRO A 31 -2.59 4.73 -7.13
CA PRO A 31 -1.39 3.88 -7.17
C PRO A 31 -1.71 2.38 -7.08
N HIS A 32 -1.08 1.58 -7.93
CA HIS A 32 -1.21 0.10 -7.94
C HIS A 32 -2.66 -0.40 -8.02
N GLY A 33 -3.48 0.28 -8.82
CA GLY A 33 -4.88 -0.08 -9.03
C GLY A 33 -5.78 0.18 -7.83
N SER A 34 -5.35 1.05 -6.91
CA SER A 34 -6.24 1.56 -5.87
C SER A 34 -7.37 2.40 -6.47
N PRO A 35 -8.51 2.58 -5.78
CA PRO A 35 -9.53 3.52 -6.23
C PRO A 35 -8.96 4.94 -6.43
N GLU A 36 -9.46 5.62 -7.45
CA GLU A 36 -9.26 7.06 -7.64
C GLU A 36 -10.09 7.82 -6.61
N ILE A 37 -9.55 8.92 -6.11
CA ILE A 37 -10.22 9.81 -5.16
C ILE A 37 -10.08 11.25 -5.62
N ASP A 38 -10.99 12.11 -5.18
CA ASP A 38 -10.85 13.55 -5.29
C ASP A 38 -9.81 14.04 -4.25
N PRO A 39 -8.68 14.63 -4.68
CA PRO A 39 -7.64 15.12 -3.77
C PRO A 39 -8.13 16.21 -2.80
N ASP A 40 -9.09 17.04 -3.22
CA ASP A 40 -9.62 18.16 -2.41
C ASP A 40 -10.54 17.65 -1.28
N ILE A 41 -11.21 16.52 -1.50
CA ILE A 41 -12.02 15.84 -0.48
C ILE A 41 -11.13 14.96 0.41
N GLY A 42 -10.15 14.31 -0.21
CA GLY A 42 -9.26 13.35 0.42
C GLY A 42 -9.94 12.01 0.70
N ALA A 43 -9.41 11.26 1.66
CA ALA A 43 -9.93 9.95 2.02
C ALA A 43 -9.84 9.65 3.52
N PRO A 44 -10.71 8.77 4.05
CA PRO A 44 -10.59 8.30 5.42
C PRO A 44 -9.32 7.48 5.66
N GLN A 45 -8.70 7.63 6.83
CA GLN A 45 -7.48 6.88 7.20
C GLN A 45 -7.63 5.35 7.03
N SER A 46 -8.80 4.81 7.38
CA SER A 46 -9.11 3.38 7.22
C SER A 46 -9.14 2.92 5.76
N GLU A 47 -9.53 3.81 4.85
CA GLU A 47 -9.62 3.53 3.42
C GLU A 47 -8.26 3.60 2.75
N ILE A 48 -7.47 4.63 3.07
CA ILE A 48 -6.07 4.73 2.64
C ILE A 48 -5.32 3.46 3.06
N PHE A 49 -5.50 3.00 4.31
CA PHE A 49 -4.91 1.76 4.78
C PHE A 49 -5.39 0.54 4.00
N ARG A 50 -6.70 0.41 3.78
CA ARG A 50 -7.28 -0.71 3.04
C ARG A 50 -6.71 -0.77 1.61
N SER A 51 -6.69 0.35 0.91
CA SER A 51 -6.14 0.49 -0.45
C SER A 51 -4.66 0.14 -0.49
N TYR A 52 -3.86 0.69 0.43
CA TYR A 52 -2.43 0.36 0.56
C TYR A 52 -2.22 -1.14 0.77
N LYS A 53 -3.04 -1.74 1.63
CA LYS A 53 -2.92 -3.15 1.99
C LYS A 53 -3.31 -4.08 0.84
N LEU A 54 -4.38 -3.77 0.12
CA LEU A 54 -4.78 -4.54 -1.06
C LEU A 54 -3.76 -4.43 -2.18
N ALA A 55 -3.20 -3.24 -2.41
CA ALA A 55 -2.14 -3.04 -3.39
C ALA A 55 -0.90 -3.90 -3.06
N LEU A 56 -0.48 -3.97 -1.79
CA LEU A 56 0.62 -4.85 -1.38
C LEU A 56 0.32 -6.34 -1.54
N ILE A 57 -0.93 -6.76 -1.29
CA ILE A 57 -1.36 -8.14 -1.51
C ILE A 57 -1.28 -8.47 -3.01
N ASN A 58 -1.83 -7.60 -3.87
CA ASN A 58 -1.83 -7.78 -5.31
C ASN A 58 -0.41 -7.91 -5.86
N GLU A 59 0.47 -6.96 -5.55
CA GLU A 59 1.86 -7.01 -6.02
C GLU A 59 2.59 -8.26 -5.52
N HIS A 60 2.37 -8.68 -4.27
CA HIS A 60 2.98 -9.89 -3.74
C HIS A 60 2.47 -11.14 -4.46
N SER A 61 1.15 -11.24 -4.68
CA SER A 61 0.55 -12.35 -5.41
C SER A 61 1.01 -12.38 -6.87
N MET A 62 1.19 -11.23 -7.51
CA MET A 62 1.69 -11.12 -8.89
C MET A 62 3.16 -11.58 -9.00
N ASP A 63 4.03 -11.13 -8.10
CA ASP A 63 5.43 -11.59 -8.03
C ASP A 63 5.51 -13.11 -7.82
N LEU A 64 4.65 -13.68 -6.96
CA LEU A 64 4.57 -15.14 -6.79
C LEU A 64 4.08 -15.84 -8.06
N ALA A 65 3.09 -15.29 -8.76
CA ALA A 65 2.54 -15.84 -10.00
C ALA A 65 3.60 -15.89 -11.10
N ILE A 66 4.28 -14.77 -11.33
CA ILE A 66 5.37 -14.65 -12.31
C ILE A 66 6.47 -15.67 -12.02
N ARG A 67 6.99 -15.69 -10.79
CA ARG A 67 8.06 -16.64 -10.41
C ARG A 67 7.66 -18.09 -10.58
N LYS A 68 6.39 -18.40 -10.30
CA LYS A 68 5.85 -19.75 -10.46
C LYS A 68 5.72 -20.11 -11.93
N ALA A 69 5.19 -19.22 -12.76
CA ALA A 69 5.05 -19.41 -14.20
C ALA A 69 6.42 -19.58 -14.88
N GLU A 70 7.39 -18.70 -14.58
CA GLU A 70 8.77 -18.80 -15.06
C GLU A 70 9.42 -20.15 -14.72
N LYS A 71 9.22 -20.61 -13.47
CA LYS A 71 9.75 -21.91 -13.02
C LYS A 71 9.12 -23.08 -13.78
N LEU A 72 7.82 -23.01 -14.07
CA LEU A 72 7.10 -24.04 -14.83
C LEU A 72 7.53 -24.03 -16.30
N ALA A 73 7.54 -22.87 -16.94
CA ALA A 73 8.00 -22.68 -18.32
C ALA A 73 9.41 -23.23 -18.54
N LYS A 74 10.34 -22.91 -17.62
CA LYS A 74 11.72 -23.44 -17.65
C LYS A 74 11.77 -24.96 -17.50
N LYS A 75 10.92 -25.55 -16.65
CA LYS A 75 10.88 -27.01 -16.44
C LYS A 75 10.31 -27.74 -17.66
N GLU A 76 9.33 -27.14 -18.32
CA GLU A 76 8.64 -27.72 -19.48
C GLU A 76 9.33 -27.41 -20.81
N GLY A 77 10.33 -26.53 -20.83
CA GLY A 77 10.98 -26.07 -22.07
C GLY A 77 10.06 -25.24 -22.96
N LYS A 78 9.01 -24.63 -22.38
CA LYS A 78 8.01 -23.83 -23.07
C LYS A 78 8.25 -22.33 -22.84
N PRO A 79 7.75 -21.45 -23.72
CA PRO A 79 7.70 -20.03 -23.44
C PRO A 79 6.82 -19.73 -22.22
N ILE A 80 7.06 -18.58 -21.58
CA ILE A 80 6.22 -18.08 -20.48
C ILE A 80 4.85 -17.71 -21.06
N SER A 81 3.78 -18.25 -20.48
CA SER A 81 2.41 -17.95 -20.87
C SER A 81 1.83 -16.82 -20.00
N PRO A 82 1.36 -15.71 -20.57
CA PRO A 82 0.64 -14.66 -19.85
C PRO A 82 -0.63 -15.19 -19.16
N ASP A 83 -1.43 -16.00 -19.86
CA ASP A 83 -2.68 -16.56 -19.31
C ASP A 83 -2.41 -17.39 -18.04
N GLN A 84 -1.30 -18.13 -18.03
CA GLN A 84 -0.90 -18.90 -16.86
C GLN A 84 -0.50 -18.01 -15.67
N ILE A 85 0.10 -16.84 -15.92
CA ILE A 85 0.40 -15.87 -14.87
C ILE A 85 -0.90 -15.35 -14.28
N ASP A 86 -1.88 -14.99 -15.11
CA ASP A 86 -3.17 -14.46 -14.65
C ASP A 86 -3.95 -15.49 -13.83
N GLU A 87 -4.02 -16.75 -14.27
CA GLU A 87 -4.64 -17.84 -13.49
C GLU A 87 -3.98 -18.03 -12.13
N LEU A 88 -2.64 -18.03 -12.09
CA LEU A 88 -1.88 -18.15 -10.85
C LEU A 88 -2.07 -16.94 -9.94
N PHE A 89 -2.12 -15.74 -10.51
CA PHE A 89 -2.37 -14.50 -9.79
C PHE A 89 -3.73 -14.52 -9.11
N GLN A 90 -4.82 -14.82 -9.83
CA GLN A 90 -6.16 -14.93 -9.27
C GLN A 90 -6.24 -15.97 -8.16
N LYS A 91 -5.55 -17.11 -8.33
CA LYS A 91 -5.44 -18.13 -7.30
C LYS A 91 -4.69 -17.62 -6.06
N TYR A 92 -3.58 -16.91 -6.23
CA TYR A 92 -2.80 -16.43 -5.09
C TYR A 92 -3.46 -15.28 -4.35
N VAL A 93 -4.11 -14.35 -5.04
CA VAL A 93 -4.84 -13.25 -4.38
C VAL A 93 -5.99 -13.80 -3.54
N SER A 94 -6.80 -14.72 -4.10
CA SER A 94 -7.94 -15.31 -3.40
C SER A 94 -7.55 -16.15 -2.17
N GLN A 95 -6.36 -16.75 -2.18
CA GLN A 95 -5.84 -17.54 -1.06
C GLN A 95 -5.06 -16.72 -0.04
N THR A 96 -4.62 -15.51 -0.39
CA THR A 96 -3.82 -14.67 0.49
C THR A 96 -4.68 -14.09 1.60
N PRO A 97 -4.47 -14.49 2.88
CA PRO A 97 -5.29 -13.95 3.94
C PRO A 97 -4.93 -12.48 4.21
N TYR A 98 -5.95 -11.65 4.36
CA TYR A 98 -5.77 -10.21 4.59
C TYR A 98 -4.88 -9.91 5.80
N LYS A 99 -4.90 -10.74 6.85
CA LYS A 99 -4.15 -10.44 8.10
C LYS A 99 -2.68 -10.85 8.06
N THR A 100 -2.27 -11.74 7.16
CA THR A 100 -0.93 -12.37 7.19
C THR A 100 0.13 -11.61 6.41
N ILE A 101 -0.26 -10.90 5.35
CA ILE A 101 0.70 -10.19 4.50
C ILE A 101 0.71 -8.69 4.84
N ALA A 102 1.92 -8.12 4.80
CA ALA A 102 2.17 -6.68 4.82
C ALA A 102 1.89 -5.95 6.15
N CYS A 103 1.42 -4.71 6.05
CA CYS A 103 1.32 -3.74 7.13
C CYS A 103 0.15 -4.07 8.08
N ARG A 104 0.42 -3.98 9.39
CA ARG A 104 -0.63 -4.02 10.43
C ARG A 104 -1.24 -2.63 10.58
N TYR A 105 -2.53 -2.58 10.93
CA TYR A 105 -3.23 -1.31 11.08
C TYR A 105 -2.58 -0.39 12.12
N HIS A 106 -2.18 -0.92 13.28
CA HIS A 106 -1.48 -0.15 14.30
C HIS A 106 -0.20 0.52 13.77
N SER A 107 0.62 -0.22 13.01
CA SER A 107 1.84 0.33 12.40
C SER A 107 1.53 1.44 11.40
N PHE A 108 0.44 1.28 10.61
CA PHE A 108 -0.01 2.32 9.69
C PHE A 108 -0.47 3.57 10.43
N VAL A 109 -1.29 3.44 11.48
CA VAL A 109 -1.79 4.58 12.27
C VAL A 109 -0.64 5.36 12.91
N VAL A 110 0.36 4.67 13.48
CA VAL A 110 1.55 5.31 14.05
C VAL A 110 2.33 6.08 12.98
N TYR A 111 2.55 5.46 11.82
CA TYR A 111 3.22 6.10 10.69
C TYR A 111 2.44 7.31 10.16
N PHE A 112 1.13 7.17 10.01
CA PHE A 112 0.25 8.23 9.51
C PHE A 112 0.19 9.43 10.48
N SER A 113 0.17 9.17 11.79
CA SER A 113 0.23 10.21 12.82
C SER A 113 1.52 11.04 12.74
N MET A 114 2.63 10.45 12.30
CA MET A 114 3.86 11.19 12.03
C MET A 114 3.69 12.12 10.82
N LEU A 115 3.05 11.67 9.73
CA LEU A 115 2.75 12.53 8.58
C LEU A 115 1.85 13.71 8.95
N THR A 116 0.88 13.47 9.83
CA THR A 116 0.03 14.55 10.38
C THR A 116 0.85 15.54 11.20
N ARG A 117 1.79 15.07 12.02
CA ARG A 117 2.68 15.94 12.82
C ARG A 117 3.67 16.75 11.97
N LEU A 118 4.11 16.19 10.85
CA LEU A 118 4.92 16.91 9.86
C LEU A 118 4.09 17.94 9.07
N GLY A 119 2.77 17.97 9.25
CA GLY A 119 1.87 18.83 8.50
C GLY A 119 1.77 18.47 7.03
N TRP A 120 2.17 17.26 6.62
CA TRP A 120 2.08 16.82 5.23
C TRP A 120 0.68 16.36 4.85
N VAL A 121 -0.07 15.91 5.85
CA VAL A 121 -1.44 15.44 5.71
C VAL A 121 -2.26 16.06 6.83
N GLU A 122 -3.44 16.58 6.53
CA GLU A 122 -4.31 17.19 7.52
C GLU A 122 -5.77 16.77 7.33
N LEU A 123 -6.61 17.10 8.31
CA LEU A 123 -8.04 16.84 8.25
C LEU A 123 -8.70 17.80 7.27
N THR A 124 -9.57 17.30 6.40
CA THR A 124 -10.35 18.17 5.49
C THR A 124 -11.54 18.85 6.18
N GLY A 125 -11.87 18.42 7.40
CA GLY A 125 -13.09 18.82 8.12
C GLY A 125 -14.30 17.93 7.79
N ASN A 126 -14.22 17.14 6.72
CA ASN A 126 -15.26 16.18 6.36
C ASN A 126 -15.21 14.95 7.27
N THR A 127 -16.39 14.50 7.70
CA THR A 127 -16.56 13.29 8.49
C THR A 127 -17.78 12.51 8.01
N GLU A 128 -17.73 11.19 8.16
CA GLU A 128 -18.84 10.29 7.87
C GLU A 128 -19.03 9.31 9.04
N PRO A 129 -20.26 8.81 9.27
CA PRO A 129 -20.50 7.77 10.26
C PRO A 129 -19.64 6.54 10.00
N SER A 130 -18.99 6.01 11.05
CA SER A 130 -18.29 4.74 10.93
C SER A 130 -19.24 3.57 11.17
N ALA A 131 -18.99 2.41 10.55
CA ALA A 131 -19.74 1.18 10.82
C ALA A 131 -19.64 0.74 12.30
N PHE A 132 -18.66 1.24 13.05
CA PHE A 132 -18.57 1.02 14.49
C PHE A 132 -19.68 1.77 15.24
N GLN A 133 -20.09 2.95 14.74
CA GLN A 133 -21.15 3.75 15.35
C GLN A 133 -22.54 3.11 15.24
N ASP A 134 -22.74 2.18 14.31
CA ASP A 134 -23.99 1.40 14.20
C ASP A 134 -24.30 0.63 15.49
N ASN A 135 -23.25 0.13 16.17
CA ASN A 135 -23.38 -0.62 17.42
C ASN A 135 -23.01 0.22 18.65
N PHE A 136 -22.22 1.28 18.49
CA PHE A 136 -21.79 2.15 19.57
C PHE A 136 -21.79 3.62 19.09
N PRO A 137 -22.94 4.32 19.19
CA PRO A 137 -23.09 5.69 18.68
C PRO A 137 -22.02 6.70 19.14
N PRO A 138 -21.49 6.64 20.38
CA PRO A 138 -20.38 7.50 20.82
C PRO A 138 -19.02 7.17 20.19
N GLY A 139 -18.97 6.19 19.28
CA GLY A 139 -17.77 5.79 18.55
C GLY A 139 -17.21 6.90 17.67
N GLN A 140 -15.95 6.75 17.25
CA GLN A 140 -15.31 7.74 16.39
C GLN A 140 -15.87 7.65 14.96
N PRO A 141 -16.19 8.78 14.32
CA PRO A 141 -16.52 8.81 12.90
C PRO A 141 -15.28 8.55 12.05
N ARG A 142 -15.48 8.24 10.78
CA ARG A 142 -14.39 8.23 9.79
C ARG A 142 -14.09 9.69 9.44
N LYS A 143 -12.82 10.07 9.59
CA LYS A 143 -12.33 11.44 9.33
C LYS A 143 -11.53 11.44 8.05
N TYR A 144 -11.80 12.39 7.18
CA TYR A 144 -11.13 12.53 5.89
C TYR A 144 -9.83 13.30 6.04
N TYR A 145 -8.85 12.88 5.24
CA TYR A 145 -7.52 13.47 5.20
C TYR A 145 -7.12 13.77 3.76
N HIS A 146 -6.49 14.92 3.54
CA HIS A 146 -5.90 15.32 2.26
C HIS A 146 -4.44 15.71 2.41
N LEU A 147 -3.73 15.80 1.28
CA LEU A 147 -2.38 16.34 1.26
C LEU A 147 -2.40 17.85 1.43
N THR A 148 -1.51 18.36 2.26
CA THR A 148 -1.27 19.80 2.33
C THR A 148 -0.30 20.21 1.23
N LYS A 149 -0.16 21.52 1.02
CA LYS A 149 0.93 22.07 0.21
C LYS A 149 2.31 21.57 0.67
N ALA A 150 2.57 21.51 1.98
CA ALA A 150 3.83 20.98 2.51
C ALA A 150 4.05 19.50 2.17
N GLY A 151 2.98 18.69 2.16
CA GLY A 151 3.03 17.30 1.74
C GLY A 151 3.31 17.13 0.24
N HIS A 152 2.75 18.01 -0.60
CA HIS A 152 3.02 18.04 -2.04
C HIS A 152 4.44 18.48 -2.36
N ASP A 153 4.94 19.51 -1.68
CA ASP A 153 6.26 20.09 -1.91
C ASP A 153 7.39 19.25 -1.29
N ALA A 154 7.07 18.33 -0.38
CA ALA A 154 8.04 17.42 0.21
C ALA A 154 8.65 16.48 -0.84
N GLY A 155 9.99 16.46 -0.91
CA GLY A 155 10.73 15.65 -1.88
C GLY A 155 10.64 14.14 -1.64
N ASP A 156 11.00 13.36 -2.67
CA ASP A 156 10.94 11.89 -2.63
C ASP A 156 11.76 11.27 -1.50
N SER A 157 12.93 11.86 -1.17
CA SER A 157 13.78 11.39 -0.07
C SER A 157 13.11 11.56 1.29
N ALA A 158 12.38 12.65 1.49
CA ALA A 158 11.63 12.92 2.71
C ALA A 158 10.45 11.94 2.82
N TRP A 159 9.70 11.71 1.75
CA TRP A 159 8.63 10.70 1.73
C TRP A 159 9.13 9.27 1.93
N ALA A 160 10.34 8.95 1.44
CA ALA A 160 10.97 7.66 1.67
C ALA A 160 11.35 7.44 3.15
N ASN A 161 11.70 8.52 3.88
CA ASN A 161 12.02 8.45 5.31
C ASN A 161 11.56 9.70 6.09
N PRO A 162 10.27 9.80 6.45
CA PRO A 162 9.75 11.01 7.08
C PRO A 162 10.25 11.24 8.51
N GLN A 163 10.87 10.23 9.14
CA GLN A 163 11.50 10.41 10.46
C GLN A 163 12.75 11.30 10.42
N LYS A 164 13.31 11.51 9.22
CA LYS A 164 14.48 12.37 9.00
C LYS A 164 14.13 13.72 8.37
N ALA A 165 12.85 13.98 8.16
CA ALA A 165 12.35 15.22 7.58
C ALA A 165 12.34 16.36 8.60
#